data_AF-A0A970HJM0-F1
#
_entry.id   AF-A0A970HJM0-F1
#
_cell.length_a   1.000
_cell.length_b   1.000
_cell.length_c   1.000
_cell.angle_alpha   90.00
_cell.angle_beta   90.00
_cell.angle_gamma   90.00
#
_symmetry.space_group_name_H-M   'P 1'
#
loop_
_entity.id
_entity.type
_entity.pdbx_description
1 polymer ?
#
loop_
_entity_poly.entity_id
_entity_poly.type
_entity_poly.pdbx_seq_one_letter_code
_entity_poly.pdbx_strand_id
1 'polypeptide(L)'
;MRRGLVGAILMWAVLAAAGGGPVLGAADLSSEKQIYVVKVSDDRLRVWIPHTSTDWIRFEMRRYTNAGIQLDAWRLNTVYTFSTPSSVDPFDSYLIERGPSLAWTTQGSNFEYGIRLAGRPDFFGGQHGDELLQSIAVRFDGHPVDFPGGLRSGEVITGPWFEVVQHTVMFDPADQSQKVGDMHTRYTFSAEGLRLEWDFTWHGDYPVSLAYGAMFPATRSPQTAAAFQFMDDETVYDISYPGHRAPGKNSRGLRMFGSENDWEFTLEISSGFFNGYKYTNGRGLWVYDGEAYNKVYPTRVYSPFTEHVRAGDTWSLSATYRLSRKASVEPATVGGDQ
;
A
#
# COMPACT_ATOMS: atom_id res chain seq x y z
N MET A 1 -37.70 -55.91 -27.93
CA MET A 1 -37.95 -55.34 -26.58
C MET A 1 -36.63 -55.24 -25.85
N ARG A 2 -36.31 -54.03 -25.37
CA ARG A 2 -35.60 -53.67 -24.13
C ARG A 2 -34.39 -54.50 -23.62
N ARG A 3 -33.27 -53.75 -23.52
CA ARG A 3 -32.36 -53.57 -22.37
C ARG A 3 -31.33 -54.68 -22.04
N GLY A 4 -30.07 -54.43 -22.42
CA GLY A 4 -29.00 -53.90 -21.55
C GLY A 4 -28.43 -54.78 -20.43
N LEU A 5 -27.10 -54.94 -20.39
CA LEU A 5 -26.27 -54.33 -19.33
C LEU A 5 -24.77 -54.44 -19.68
N VAL A 6 -24.07 -53.35 -19.39
CA VAL A 6 -22.62 -53.19 -19.39
C VAL A 6 -22.07 -53.74 -18.06
N GLY A 7 -20.97 -54.49 -18.10
CA GLY A 7 -20.20 -54.91 -16.93
C GLY A 7 -18.77 -54.39 -17.03
N ALA A 8 -18.42 -53.50 -16.11
CA ALA A 8 -17.16 -52.76 -16.04
C ALA A 8 -15.96 -53.64 -15.67
N ILE A 9 -14.82 -53.38 -16.33
CA ILE A 9 -13.49 -53.85 -15.90
C ILE A 9 -12.98 -52.88 -14.85
N LEU A 10 -12.78 -53.38 -13.63
CA LEU A 10 -12.00 -52.74 -12.57
C LEU A 10 -10.54 -52.64 -13.02
N MET A 11 -9.97 -51.43 -13.02
CA MET A 11 -8.53 -51.26 -12.97
C MET A 11 -8.18 -50.19 -11.95
N TRP A 12 -7.41 -50.62 -10.95
CA TRP A 12 -6.95 -49.86 -9.80
C TRP A 12 -6.13 -48.64 -10.24
N ALA A 13 -6.54 -47.45 -9.81
CA ALA A 13 -5.67 -46.28 -9.80
C ALA A 13 -5.04 -46.16 -8.41
N VAL A 14 -3.72 -46.18 -8.39
CA VAL A 14 -2.85 -45.97 -7.24
C VAL A 14 -3.05 -44.55 -6.71
N LEU A 15 -3.45 -44.42 -5.44
CA LEU A 15 -3.33 -43.18 -4.69
C LEU A 15 -1.84 -42.86 -4.51
N ALA A 16 -1.36 -41.80 -5.14
CA ALA A 16 -0.17 -41.09 -4.71
C ALA A 16 -0.62 -39.77 -4.08
N ALA A 17 -0.40 -39.66 -2.77
CA ALA A 17 -0.61 -38.45 -1.99
C ALA A 17 0.43 -37.39 -2.39
N ALA A 18 -0.04 -36.27 -2.93
CA ALA A 18 0.65 -35.00 -2.90
C ALA A 18 -0.41 -33.94 -2.55
N GLY A 19 -0.13 -33.11 -1.55
CA GLY A 19 -1.07 -32.17 -0.94
C GLY A 19 -1.48 -31.03 -1.86
N GLY A 20 -2.31 -31.34 -2.86
CA GLY A 20 -3.05 -30.34 -3.61
C GLY A 20 -4.11 -29.73 -2.71
N GLY A 21 -3.91 -28.47 -2.32
CA GLY A 21 -5.02 -27.62 -1.90
C GLY A 21 -6.08 -27.55 -3.02
N PRO A 22 -7.32 -27.14 -2.68
CA PRO A 22 -8.37 -27.03 -3.68
C PRO A 22 -7.92 -26.09 -4.80
N VAL A 23 -7.80 -26.64 -6.01
CA VAL A 23 -7.64 -25.85 -7.23
C VAL A 23 -8.95 -25.10 -7.42
N LEU A 24 -8.96 -23.81 -7.10
CA LEU A 24 -10.10 -22.94 -7.38
C LEU A 24 -10.27 -22.88 -8.89
N GLY A 25 -11.35 -23.47 -9.39
CA GLY A 25 -11.71 -23.41 -10.80
C GLY A 25 -11.91 -21.96 -11.24
N ALA A 26 -11.55 -21.67 -12.48
CA ALA A 26 -11.61 -20.37 -13.15
C ALA A 26 -13.06 -19.87 -13.40
N ALA A 27 -13.91 -19.90 -12.38
CA ALA A 27 -15.18 -19.17 -12.40
C ALA A 27 -14.88 -17.69 -12.18
N ASP A 28 -15.46 -16.84 -13.02
CA ASP A 28 -15.35 -15.38 -13.11
C ASP A 28 -14.96 -14.63 -11.81
N LEU A 29 -13.67 -14.67 -11.48
CA LEU A 29 -13.05 -14.06 -10.29
C LEU A 29 -13.15 -12.52 -10.31
N SER A 30 -13.60 -11.94 -11.43
CA SER A 30 -13.77 -10.49 -11.60
C SER A 30 -15.17 -9.99 -11.21
N SER A 31 -16.15 -10.88 -11.13
CA SER A 31 -17.54 -10.53 -10.82
C SER A 31 -17.82 -10.43 -9.31
N GLU A 32 -17.06 -11.15 -8.48
CA GLU A 32 -17.13 -11.05 -7.03
C GLU A 32 -16.05 -10.08 -6.56
N LYS A 33 -16.44 -8.96 -5.92
CA LYS A 33 -15.54 -7.97 -5.31
C LYS A 33 -14.76 -8.56 -4.12
N GLN A 34 -13.96 -9.59 -4.35
CA GLN A 34 -13.22 -10.33 -3.35
C GLN A 34 -11.73 -10.02 -3.43
N ILE A 35 -11.08 -10.15 -2.29
CA ILE A 35 -9.63 -10.14 -2.14
C ILE A 35 -9.18 -11.46 -1.53
N TYR A 36 -7.89 -11.76 -1.68
CA TYR A 36 -7.28 -13.00 -1.22
C TYR A 36 -6.09 -12.66 -0.33
N VAL A 37 -6.07 -13.20 0.87
CA VAL A 37 -5.01 -12.93 1.85
C VAL A 37 -4.25 -14.22 2.10
N VAL A 38 -2.93 -14.15 1.95
CA VAL A 38 -2.02 -15.27 2.17
C VAL A 38 -1.04 -14.92 3.28
N LYS A 39 -1.03 -15.73 4.34
CA LYS A 39 0.05 -15.69 5.33
C LYS A 39 1.30 -16.33 4.76
N VAL A 40 2.37 -15.55 4.62
CA VAL A 40 3.66 -16.05 4.13
C VAL A 40 4.54 -16.53 5.28
N SER A 41 4.52 -15.79 6.39
CA SER A 41 5.22 -16.09 7.64
C SER A 41 4.57 -15.29 8.78
N ASP A 42 5.03 -15.46 10.02
CA ASP A 42 4.50 -14.73 11.18
C ASP A 42 4.74 -13.21 11.09
N ASP A 43 5.70 -12.79 10.28
CA ASP A 43 6.07 -11.39 10.03
C ASP A 43 5.68 -10.90 8.62
N ARG A 44 4.98 -11.70 7.80
CA ARG A 44 4.68 -11.33 6.40
C ARG A 44 3.33 -11.83 5.91
N LEU A 45 2.60 -10.91 5.26
CA LEU A 45 1.31 -11.13 4.62
C LEU A 45 1.34 -10.66 3.17
N ARG A 46 0.58 -11.34 2.31
CA ARG A 46 0.30 -10.90 0.94
C ARG A 46 -1.19 -10.74 0.77
N VAL A 47 -1.60 -9.60 0.22
CA VAL A 47 -2.98 -9.34 -0.16
C VAL A 47 -3.03 -9.23 -1.68
N TRP A 48 -3.87 -10.04 -2.29
CA TRP A 48 -4.08 -10.08 -3.72
C TRP A 48 -5.47 -9.57 -4.05
N ILE A 49 -5.52 -8.70 -5.04
CA ILE A 49 -6.74 -8.09 -5.53
C ILE A 49 -6.84 -8.43 -7.02
N PRO A 50 -7.86 -9.21 -7.45
CA PRO A 50 -8.12 -9.42 -8.87
C PRO A 50 -8.54 -8.09 -9.48
N HIS A 51 -7.94 -7.73 -10.61
CA HIS A 51 -8.32 -6.55 -11.39
C HIS A 51 -9.09 -6.94 -12.66
N THR A 52 -8.61 -7.97 -13.34
CA THR A 52 -9.33 -8.68 -14.42
C THR A 52 -9.17 -10.18 -14.21
N SER A 53 -9.67 -11.01 -15.13
CA SER A 53 -9.43 -12.45 -15.08
C SER A 53 -7.96 -12.84 -15.24
N THR A 54 -7.12 -11.95 -15.76
CA THR A 54 -5.68 -12.17 -15.99
C THR A 54 -4.79 -11.18 -15.26
N ASP A 55 -5.34 -10.10 -14.71
CA ASP A 55 -4.57 -9.06 -14.03
C ASP A 55 -4.79 -9.06 -12.53
N TRP A 56 -3.70 -8.95 -11.79
CA TRP A 56 -3.70 -8.98 -10.33
C TRP A 56 -2.86 -7.86 -9.75
N ILE A 57 -3.31 -7.32 -8.63
CA ILE A 57 -2.53 -6.41 -7.78
C ILE A 57 -2.14 -7.18 -6.53
N ARG A 58 -0.87 -7.07 -6.12
CA ARG A 58 -0.39 -7.64 -4.86
C ARG A 58 0.20 -6.58 -3.98
N PHE A 59 -0.34 -6.46 -2.77
CA PHE A 59 0.27 -5.74 -1.67
C PHE A 59 1.05 -6.72 -0.79
N GLU A 60 2.28 -6.38 -0.45
CA GLU A 60 3.05 -7.12 0.55
C GLU A 60 3.15 -6.30 1.83
N MET A 61 2.71 -6.88 2.94
CA MET A 61 2.90 -6.31 4.27
C MET A 61 3.93 -7.12 5.05
N ARG A 62 4.74 -6.43 5.85
CA ARG A 62 5.78 -7.03 6.68
C ARG A 62 5.84 -6.34 8.05
N ARG A 63 6.10 -7.11 9.11
CA ARG A 63 6.54 -6.60 10.40
C ARG A 63 8.03 -6.29 10.36
N TYR A 64 8.38 -5.05 10.64
CA TYR A 64 9.76 -4.60 10.78
C TYR A 64 10.13 -4.55 12.24
N THR A 65 11.20 -5.24 12.62
CA THR A 65 11.74 -5.24 13.99
C THR A 65 13.22 -4.87 13.96
N ASN A 66 13.62 -3.85 14.71
CA ASN A 66 15.01 -3.47 14.92
C ASN A 66 15.18 -2.81 16.30
N ALA A 67 15.80 -3.53 17.24
CA ALA A 67 16.03 -3.04 18.59
C ALA A 67 16.99 -1.83 18.66
N GLY A 68 17.91 -1.69 17.68
CA GLY A 68 18.90 -0.61 17.68
C GLY A 68 18.34 0.78 17.42
N ILE A 69 17.12 0.86 16.89
CA ILE A 69 16.39 2.11 16.63
C ILE A 69 14.97 2.07 17.22
N GLN A 70 14.71 1.16 18.15
CA GLN A 70 13.38 0.93 18.73
C GLN A 70 12.25 0.84 17.69
N LEU A 71 12.41 -0.04 16.71
CA LEU A 71 11.40 -0.28 15.67
C LEU A 71 10.71 -1.63 15.90
N ASP A 72 9.40 -1.59 16.01
CA ASP A 72 8.50 -2.73 15.89
C ASP A 72 7.17 -2.25 15.32
N ALA A 73 6.91 -2.50 14.03
CA ALA A 73 5.68 -2.05 13.37
C ALA A 73 5.35 -2.86 12.10
N TRP A 74 4.06 -3.00 11.78
CA TRP A 74 3.61 -3.58 10.51
C TRP A 74 3.53 -2.51 9.43
N ARG A 75 4.05 -2.79 8.23
CA ARG A 75 4.05 -1.83 7.12
C ARG A 75 3.86 -2.50 5.78
N LEU A 76 3.35 -1.72 4.84
CA LEU A 76 3.43 -2.08 3.43
C LEU A 76 4.88 -1.99 2.99
N ASN A 77 5.40 -3.12 2.54
CA ASN A 77 6.75 -3.25 2.01
C ASN A 77 6.81 -2.89 0.53
N THR A 78 5.87 -3.43 -0.26
CA THR A 78 5.87 -3.25 -1.70
C THR A 78 4.52 -3.56 -2.34
N VAL A 79 4.30 -3.02 -3.53
CA VAL A 79 3.11 -3.24 -4.36
C VAL A 79 3.54 -3.64 -5.77
N TYR A 80 2.87 -4.66 -6.31
CA TYR A 80 3.12 -5.18 -7.65
C TYR A 80 1.83 -5.25 -8.46
N THR A 81 1.95 -5.12 -9.77
CA THR A 81 0.94 -5.62 -10.72
C THR A 81 1.48 -6.81 -11.49
N PHE A 82 0.60 -7.77 -11.78
CA PHE A 82 0.91 -8.99 -12.51
C PHE A 82 -0.10 -9.17 -13.64
N SER A 83 0.36 -9.73 -14.76
CA SER A 83 -0.49 -10.27 -15.80
C SER A 83 -0.17 -11.75 -15.99
N THR A 84 -1.16 -12.63 -15.84
CA THR A 84 -1.01 -14.07 -16.01
C THR A 84 -1.43 -14.50 -17.43
N PRO A 85 -0.67 -15.39 -18.11
CA PRO A 85 -1.00 -15.81 -19.48
C PRO A 85 -2.30 -16.64 -19.63
N SER A 86 -2.95 -17.05 -18.53
CA SER A 86 -4.24 -17.76 -18.49
C SER A 86 -4.78 -17.79 -17.06
N SER A 87 -5.92 -18.45 -16.84
CA SER A 87 -6.64 -18.64 -15.56
C SER A 87 -5.90 -19.49 -14.51
N VAL A 88 -4.58 -19.38 -14.47
CA VAL A 88 -3.73 -20.09 -13.51
C VAL A 88 -3.85 -19.41 -12.16
N ASP A 89 -3.84 -20.23 -11.11
CA ASP A 89 -3.82 -19.79 -9.73
C ASP A 89 -2.67 -18.78 -9.49
N PRO A 90 -2.96 -17.49 -9.19
CA PRO A 90 -1.92 -16.50 -8.92
C PRO A 90 -1.18 -16.75 -7.60
N PHE A 91 -1.68 -17.66 -6.76
CA PHE A 91 -1.07 -18.07 -5.49
C PHE A 91 -0.02 -19.16 -5.66
N ASP A 92 0.07 -19.79 -6.84
CA ASP A 92 1.12 -20.76 -7.13
C ASP A 92 2.48 -20.06 -7.23
N SER A 93 3.35 -20.42 -6.28
CA SER A 93 4.75 -19.98 -6.14
C SER A 93 5.54 -19.97 -7.44
N TYR A 94 5.23 -20.87 -8.40
CA TYR A 94 5.97 -20.95 -9.66
C TYR A 94 5.74 -19.76 -10.61
N LEU A 95 4.53 -19.16 -10.60
CA LEU A 95 4.24 -17.98 -11.43
C LEU A 95 4.65 -16.67 -10.77
N ILE A 96 4.66 -16.63 -9.43
CA ILE A 96 5.05 -15.46 -8.63
C ILE A 96 6.49 -15.04 -8.90
N GLU A 97 7.38 -15.97 -9.28
CA GLU A 97 8.81 -15.70 -9.53
C GLU A 97 9.16 -15.47 -11.00
N ARG A 98 8.27 -15.79 -11.95
CA ARG A 98 8.60 -15.80 -13.40
C ARG A 98 7.60 -15.09 -14.31
N GLY A 99 6.42 -14.71 -13.82
CA GLY A 99 5.48 -13.89 -14.59
C GLY A 99 5.98 -12.45 -14.77
N PRO A 100 5.55 -11.72 -15.81
CA PRO A 100 5.84 -10.30 -15.93
C PRO A 100 5.19 -9.54 -14.77
N SER A 101 6.00 -9.14 -13.80
CA SER A 101 5.58 -8.34 -12.65
C SER A 101 6.14 -6.94 -12.73
N LEU A 102 5.32 -5.93 -12.45
CA LEU A 102 5.75 -4.55 -12.36
C LEU A 102 5.80 -4.12 -10.89
N ALA A 103 6.99 -3.80 -10.40
CA ALA A 103 7.18 -3.31 -9.04
C ALA A 103 6.88 -1.81 -8.99
N TRP A 104 5.70 -1.44 -8.51
CA TRP A 104 5.27 -0.04 -8.38
C TRP A 104 6.03 0.73 -7.31
N THR A 105 6.53 0.00 -6.33
CA THR A 105 7.36 0.54 -5.26
C THR A 105 8.73 -0.12 -5.24
N THR A 106 9.74 0.63 -4.80
CA THR A 106 11.07 0.06 -4.57
C THR A 106 11.05 -0.90 -3.38
N GLN A 107 11.70 -2.06 -3.55
CA GLN A 107 11.69 -3.11 -2.54
C GLN A 107 12.36 -2.62 -1.26
N GLY A 108 11.68 -2.79 -0.12
CA GLY A 108 12.20 -2.37 1.17
C GLY A 108 12.06 -0.87 1.43
N SER A 109 11.43 -0.09 0.56
CA SER A 109 11.32 1.37 0.73
C SER A 109 10.10 1.84 1.53
N ASN A 110 9.25 0.91 1.96
CA ASN A 110 8.12 1.01 2.91
C ASN A 110 7.18 2.21 2.78
N PHE A 111 5.88 1.97 2.98
CA PHE A 111 4.95 3.08 3.20
C PHE A 111 5.17 3.60 4.62
N GLU A 112 5.74 4.79 4.74
CA GLU A 112 6.12 5.37 6.03
C GLU A 112 5.58 6.77 6.22
N TYR A 113 5.17 7.08 7.44
CA TYR A 113 5.09 8.46 7.93
C TYR A 113 6.40 8.79 8.65
N GLY A 114 6.67 10.08 8.82
CA GLY A 114 7.81 10.56 9.58
C GLY A 114 7.50 11.93 10.16
N ILE A 115 7.84 12.13 11.44
CA ILE A 115 7.66 13.39 12.14
C ILE A 115 9.00 13.79 12.77
N ARG A 116 9.44 15.02 12.53
CA ARG A 116 10.66 15.58 13.11
C ARG A 116 10.35 16.78 13.99
N LEU A 117 10.61 16.63 15.29
CA LEU A 117 10.55 17.73 16.24
C LEU A 117 11.67 18.74 15.96
N ALA A 118 11.43 20.02 16.21
CA ALA A 118 12.44 21.05 16.01
C ALA A 118 13.64 20.82 16.94
N GLY A 119 14.84 20.92 16.40
CA GLY A 119 16.09 20.71 17.15
C GLY A 119 16.44 19.24 17.41
N ARG A 120 15.68 18.27 16.88
CA ARG A 120 16.04 16.85 16.93
C ARG A 120 16.88 16.41 15.73
N PRO A 121 17.77 15.43 15.92
CA PRO A 121 18.70 15.00 14.88
C PRO A 121 18.01 14.27 13.73
N ASP A 122 16.88 13.61 14.01
CA ASP A 122 16.19 12.76 13.05
C ASP A 122 14.66 12.76 13.25
N PHE A 123 13.94 12.04 12.39
CA PHE A 123 12.52 11.74 12.49
C PHE A 123 12.25 10.60 13.48
N PHE A 124 11.03 10.53 13.99
CA PHE A 124 10.45 9.31 14.54
C PHE A 124 9.28 8.82 13.67
N GLY A 125 8.97 7.53 13.78
CA GLY A 125 8.08 6.82 12.87
C GLY A 125 8.78 6.48 11.55
N GLY A 126 8.22 5.55 10.79
CA GLY A 126 8.86 5.16 9.54
C GLY A 126 10.19 4.43 9.77
N GLN A 127 11.03 4.33 8.75
CA GLN A 127 12.29 3.59 8.84
C GLN A 127 13.31 4.20 9.81
N HIS A 128 13.04 5.41 10.28
CA HIS A 128 13.83 6.13 11.27
C HIS A 128 13.75 5.48 12.66
N GLY A 129 12.66 4.76 12.96
CA GLY A 129 12.47 4.02 14.20
C GLY A 129 11.66 4.80 15.24
N ASP A 130 12.00 4.59 16.51
CA ASP A 130 11.36 5.17 17.69
C ASP A 130 9.84 4.94 17.70
N GLU A 131 9.45 3.73 17.33
CA GLU A 131 8.08 3.27 17.14
C GLU A 131 7.96 1.81 17.59
N LEU A 132 7.22 1.56 18.68
CA LEU A 132 7.06 0.22 19.25
C LEU A 132 5.60 -0.25 19.26
N LEU A 133 5.34 -1.37 18.59
CA LEU A 133 4.05 -2.07 18.55
C LEU A 133 3.57 -2.46 19.95
N GLN A 134 2.38 -1.99 20.30
CA GLN A 134 1.67 -2.37 21.52
C GLN A 134 0.63 -3.45 21.26
N SER A 135 -0.10 -3.33 20.15
CA SER A 135 -1.11 -4.29 19.77
C SER A 135 -1.36 -4.31 18.26
N ILE A 136 -1.83 -5.46 17.78
CA ILE A 136 -2.31 -5.67 16.42
C ILE A 136 -3.61 -6.44 16.47
N ALA A 137 -4.56 -6.05 15.64
CA ALA A 137 -5.78 -6.78 15.34
C ALA A 137 -5.89 -6.97 13.83
N VAL A 138 -6.14 -8.20 13.42
CA VAL A 138 -6.41 -8.55 12.03
C VAL A 138 -7.88 -8.88 11.91
N ARG A 139 -8.55 -8.37 10.86
CA ARG A 139 -9.97 -8.64 10.61
C ARG A 139 -10.19 -9.03 9.17
N PHE A 140 -11.12 -9.94 8.98
CA PHE A 140 -11.57 -10.40 7.67
C PHE A 140 -13.10 -10.27 7.62
N ASP A 141 -13.60 -9.44 6.70
CA ASP A 141 -15.02 -9.08 6.62
C ASP A 141 -15.65 -8.70 7.98
N GLY A 142 -14.92 -7.95 8.79
CA GLY A 142 -15.37 -7.44 10.10
C GLY A 142 -15.16 -8.41 11.25
N HIS A 143 -14.83 -9.66 10.97
CA HIS A 143 -14.58 -10.67 11.97
C HIS A 143 -13.09 -10.70 12.37
N PRO A 144 -12.77 -10.71 13.67
CA PRO A 144 -11.39 -10.88 14.13
C PRO A 144 -10.80 -12.20 13.64
N VAL A 145 -9.57 -12.15 13.17
CA VAL A 145 -8.75 -13.31 12.85
C VAL A 145 -7.63 -13.39 13.87
N ASP A 146 -7.44 -14.56 14.49
CA ASP A 146 -6.30 -14.78 15.35
C ASP A 146 -5.02 -14.74 14.50
N PHE A 147 -4.12 -13.80 14.80
CA PHE A 147 -2.88 -13.60 14.06
C PHE A 147 -1.73 -13.32 15.03
N PRO A 148 -0.57 -13.99 14.89
CA PRO A 148 -0.23 -14.93 13.81
C PRO A 148 -0.78 -16.36 14.00
N GLY A 149 -1.40 -16.68 15.14
CA GLY A 149 -1.71 -18.08 15.53
C GLY A 149 -2.83 -18.76 14.75
N GLY A 150 -3.83 -18.01 14.29
CA GLY A 150 -5.05 -18.53 13.67
C GLY A 150 -4.95 -18.84 12.19
N LEU A 151 -3.86 -18.46 11.52
CA LEU A 151 -3.62 -18.73 10.11
C LEU A 151 -2.36 -19.57 9.92
N ARG A 152 -2.48 -20.66 9.15
CA ARG A 152 -1.32 -21.46 8.76
C ARG A 152 -0.57 -20.75 7.63
N SER A 153 0.75 -20.96 7.59
CA SER A 153 1.55 -20.48 6.46
C SER A 153 1.05 -21.11 5.16
N GLY A 154 0.83 -20.29 4.13
CA GLY A 154 0.27 -20.71 2.84
C GLY A 154 -1.26 -20.83 2.81
N GLU A 155 -1.95 -20.64 3.94
CA GLU A 155 -3.41 -20.59 3.97
C GLU A 155 -3.92 -19.33 3.25
N VAL A 156 -4.95 -19.51 2.41
CA VAL A 156 -5.61 -18.45 1.65
C VAL A 156 -6.99 -18.20 2.25
N ILE A 157 -7.27 -16.95 2.61
CA ILE A 157 -8.60 -16.50 3.03
C ILE A 157 -9.17 -15.56 1.98
N THR A 158 -10.47 -15.65 1.72
CA THR A 158 -11.16 -14.90 0.67
C THR A 158 -12.44 -14.23 1.15
N GLY A 159 -12.73 -13.05 0.58
CA GLY A 159 -13.92 -12.25 0.88
C GLY A 159 -13.71 -10.76 0.61
N PRO A 160 -14.65 -9.88 0.99
CA PRO A 160 -14.77 -8.55 0.39
C PRO A 160 -13.72 -7.54 0.85
N TRP A 161 -13.22 -7.67 2.08
CA TRP A 161 -12.22 -6.77 2.63
C TRP A 161 -11.43 -7.38 3.79
N PHE A 162 -10.25 -6.83 4.03
CA PHE A 162 -9.27 -7.27 5.03
C PHE A 162 -8.68 -6.07 5.74
N GLU A 163 -8.53 -6.14 7.05
CA GLU A 163 -7.95 -5.06 7.85
C GLU A 163 -6.77 -5.53 8.68
N VAL A 164 -5.75 -4.68 8.73
CA VAL A 164 -4.71 -4.71 9.76
C VAL A 164 -4.80 -3.42 10.55
N VAL A 165 -5.15 -3.52 11.82
CA VAL A 165 -5.22 -2.40 12.76
C VAL A 165 -4.09 -2.57 13.77
N GLN A 166 -3.19 -1.59 13.86
CA GLN A 166 -2.11 -1.58 14.82
C GLN A 166 -2.14 -0.34 15.70
N HIS A 167 -1.62 -0.49 16.90
CA HIS A 167 -1.32 0.59 17.83
C HIS A 167 0.16 0.52 18.20
N THR A 168 0.88 1.61 17.95
CA THR A 168 2.30 1.77 18.29
C THR A 168 2.48 2.98 19.20
N VAL A 169 3.55 2.98 20.00
CA VAL A 169 3.99 4.11 20.81
C VAL A 169 5.21 4.74 20.14
N MET A 170 5.22 6.06 20.05
CA MET A 170 6.33 6.83 19.48
C MET A 170 7.20 7.45 20.57
N PHE A 171 8.51 7.47 20.36
CA PHE A 171 9.50 8.02 21.28
C PHE A 171 10.30 9.17 20.66
N ASP A 172 10.94 9.98 21.50
CA ASP A 172 11.82 11.06 21.05
C ASP A 172 13.15 10.46 20.54
N PRO A 173 13.58 10.74 19.30
CA PRO A 173 14.82 10.19 18.76
C PRO A 173 16.09 10.66 19.50
N ALA A 174 16.02 11.77 20.26
CA ALA A 174 17.13 12.22 21.11
C ALA A 174 17.10 11.59 22.52
N ASP A 175 15.95 11.11 22.98
CA ASP A 175 15.77 10.41 24.25
C ASP A 175 14.68 9.37 24.09
N GLN A 176 15.10 8.16 23.72
CA GLN A 176 14.17 7.08 23.40
C GLN A 176 13.45 6.51 24.64
N SER A 177 13.63 7.08 25.84
CA SER A 177 12.81 6.80 27.01
C SER A 177 11.59 7.73 27.11
N GLN A 178 11.63 8.86 26.40
CA GLN A 178 10.57 9.86 26.40
C GLN A 178 9.52 9.52 25.34
N LYS A 179 8.32 9.14 25.80
CA LYS A 179 7.15 8.97 24.93
C LYS A 179 6.71 10.32 24.35
N VAL A 180 6.52 10.37 23.04
CA VAL A 180 6.04 11.55 22.29
C VAL A 180 4.55 11.42 21.97
N GLY A 181 4.07 10.21 21.66
CA GLY A 181 2.66 10.01 21.33
C GLY A 181 2.26 8.55 21.10
N ASP A 182 0.97 8.36 20.80
CA ASP A 182 0.40 7.09 20.36
C ASP A 182 -0.03 7.19 18.90
N MET A 183 0.26 6.15 18.12
CA MET A 183 -0.13 6.03 16.72
C MET A 183 -1.07 4.85 16.54
N HIS A 184 -2.27 5.10 16.02
CA HIS A 184 -3.21 4.09 15.59
C HIS A 184 -3.23 4.06 14.08
N THR A 185 -2.90 2.93 13.46
CA THR A 185 -2.88 2.79 12.00
C THR A 185 -3.80 1.67 11.57
N ARG A 186 -4.62 1.90 10.55
CA ARG A 186 -5.49 0.92 9.90
C ARG A 186 -5.17 0.84 8.41
N TYR A 187 -4.82 -0.36 7.96
CA TYR A 187 -4.75 -0.72 6.55
C TYR A 187 -6.01 -1.51 6.20
N THR A 188 -6.87 -0.99 5.33
CA THR A 188 -8.06 -1.68 4.83
C THR A 188 -7.88 -1.99 3.36
N PHE A 189 -7.86 -3.27 3.00
CA PHE A 189 -7.77 -3.75 1.64
C PHE A 189 -9.15 -4.18 1.16
N SER A 190 -9.48 -3.87 -0.09
CA SER A 190 -10.73 -4.28 -0.75
C SER A 190 -10.50 -4.34 -2.27
N ALA A 191 -11.51 -4.73 -3.04
CA ALA A 191 -11.44 -4.67 -4.51
C ALA A 191 -11.10 -3.26 -5.06
N GLU A 192 -11.40 -2.20 -4.30
CA GLU A 192 -11.13 -0.82 -4.69
C GLU A 192 -9.68 -0.38 -4.39
N GLY A 193 -8.83 -1.28 -3.88
CA GLY A 193 -7.45 -1.01 -3.49
C GLY A 193 -7.26 -0.93 -1.98
N LEU A 194 -6.30 -0.11 -1.57
CA LEU A 194 -5.91 0.09 -0.17
C LEU A 194 -6.44 1.43 0.33
N ARG A 195 -7.11 1.43 1.47
CA ARG A 195 -7.30 2.62 2.31
C ARG A 195 -6.37 2.54 3.51
N LEU A 196 -5.61 3.59 3.73
CA LEU A 196 -4.74 3.76 4.89
C LEU A 196 -5.25 4.91 5.72
N GLU A 197 -5.60 4.61 6.96
CA GLU A 197 -6.03 5.57 7.95
C GLU A 197 -5.05 5.53 9.12
N TRP A 198 -4.75 6.68 9.70
CA TRP A 198 -4.06 6.70 10.98
C TRP A 198 -4.40 7.93 11.79
N ASP A 199 -4.29 7.78 13.12
CA ASP A 199 -4.43 8.83 14.11
C ASP A 199 -3.19 8.86 15.01
N PHE A 200 -2.58 10.03 15.15
CA PHE A 200 -1.47 10.27 16.06
C PHE A 200 -1.88 11.22 17.17
N THR A 201 -1.92 10.74 18.40
CA THR A 201 -2.26 11.52 19.59
C THR A 201 -1.00 11.93 20.33
N TRP A 202 -0.82 13.24 20.51
CA TRP A 202 0.34 13.84 21.16
C TRP A 202 0.28 13.71 22.68
N HIS A 203 1.39 13.35 23.33
CA HIS A 203 1.50 13.22 24.79
C HIS A 203 2.17 14.42 25.46
N GLY A 204 2.72 15.34 24.69
CA GLY A 204 3.40 16.52 25.18
C GLY A 204 3.30 17.69 24.22
N ASP A 205 3.86 18.82 24.66
CA ASP A 205 3.90 20.04 23.87
C ASP A 205 5.21 20.08 23.08
N TYR A 206 5.11 20.15 21.75
CA TYR A 206 6.29 20.09 20.90
C TYR A 206 6.24 21.10 19.75
N PRO A 207 7.39 21.68 19.37
CA PRO A 207 7.57 22.27 18.06
C PRO A 207 7.90 21.16 17.04
N VAL A 208 7.14 21.09 15.95
CA VAL A 208 7.34 20.18 14.82
C VAL A 208 7.89 20.96 13.65
N SER A 209 8.97 20.46 13.03
CA SER A 209 9.67 21.12 11.92
C SER A 209 9.42 20.48 10.56
N LEU A 210 9.06 19.19 10.55
CA LEU A 210 8.69 18.47 9.33
C LEU A 210 7.77 17.31 9.72
N ALA A 211 6.73 17.08 8.93
CA ALA A 211 5.88 15.92 9.09
C ALA A 211 5.26 15.51 7.75
N TYR A 212 5.42 14.24 7.40
CA TYR A 212 4.75 13.62 6.27
C TYR A 212 3.98 12.38 6.69
N GLY A 213 2.82 12.19 6.08
CA GLY A 213 2.06 10.96 6.11
C GLY A 213 2.59 9.94 5.12
N ALA A 214 1.94 8.78 5.09
CA ALA A 214 2.36 7.57 4.40
C ALA A 214 2.92 7.79 2.98
N MET A 215 4.24 7.88 2.92
CA MET A 215 5.06 8.09 1.74
C MET A 215 4.90 6.91 0.78
N PHE A 216 4.63 7.19 -0.50
CA PHE A 216 4.64 6.16 -1.53
C PHE A 216 5.98 6.17 -2.29
N PRO A 217 6.82 5.12 -2.16
CA PRO A 217 8.15 5.06 -2.75
C PRO A 217 8.10 4.56 -4.20
N ALA A 218 7.59 5.39 -5.10
CA ALA A 218 7.32 5.06 -6.50
C ALA A 218 8.58 4.71 -7.29
N THR A 219 8.62 3.50 -7.86
CA THR A 219 9.70 3.07 -8.78
C THR A 219 9.74 3.98 -10.00
N ARG A 220 10.91 4.57 -10.26
CA ARG A 220 11.16 5.38 -11.45
C ARG A 220 11.41 4.46 -12.65
N SER A 221 10.41 4.31 -13.52
CA SER A 221 10.52 3.49 -14.73
C SER A 221 9.45 3.85 -15.77
N PRO A 222 9.76 3.76 -17.08
CA PRO A 222 8.78 3.84 -18.16
C PRO A 222 7.59 2.88 -18.02
N GLN A 223 7.72 1.81 -17.23
CA GLN A 223 6.67 0.83 -16.98
C GLN A 223 5.86 1.10 -15.69
N THR A 224 6.23 2.08 -14.86
CA THR A 224 5.50 2.33 -13.60
C THR A 224 5.29 3.82 -13.36
N ALA A 225 6.24 4.53 -12.76
CA ALA A 225 6.11 5.96 -12.48
C ALA A 225 7.18 6.76 -13.24
N ALA A 226 6.90 7.07 -14.51
CA ALA A 226 7.71 7.96 -15.35
C ALA A 226 7.12 9.38 -15.40
N ALA A 227 5.82 9.52 -15.21
CA ALA A 227 5.13 10.80 -15.16
C ALA A 227 4.08 10.82 -14.05
N PHE A 228 3.66 12.01 -13.64
CA PHE A 228 2.52 12.17 -12.75
C PHE A 228 1.72 13.43 -13.07
N GLN A 229 0.48 13.46 -12.57
CA GLN A 229 -0.42 14.60 -12.67
C GLN A 229 -1.17 14.76 -11.34
N PHE A 230 -1.27 15.99 -10.83
CA PHE A 230 -2.17 16.27 -9.71
C PHE A 230 -3.62 16.15 -10.17
N MET A 231 -4.51 15.65 -9.32
CA MET A 231 -5.90 15.40 -9.71
C MET A 231 -6.77 16.65 -9.90
N ASP A 232 -6.24 17.81 -9.50
CA ASP A 232 -6.87 19.13 -9.64
C ASP A 232 -6.11 20.02 -10.64
N ASP A 233 -5.40 19.40 -11.58
CA ASP A 233 -4.60 20.05 -12.61
C ASP A 233 -4.59 19.24 -13.90
N GLU A 234 -4.33 19.90 -15.01
CA GLU A 234 -4.07 19.28 -16.30
C GLU A 234 -2.57 19.09 -16.56
N THR A 235 -1.70 19.76 -15.81
CA THR A 235 -0.25 19.71 -15.98
C THR A 235 0.34 18.35 -15.63
N VAL A 236 0.98 17.72 -16.62
CA VAL A 236 1.75 16.47 -16.47
C VAL A 236 3.22 16.81 -16.22
N TYR A 237 3.81 16.21 -15.19
CA TYR A 237 5.21 16.35 -14.84
C TYR A 237 5.98 15.08 -15.19
N ASP A 238 7.11 15.25 -15.86
CA ASP A 238 8.08 14.19 -16.10
C ASP A 238 8.94 13.95 -14.85
N ILE A 239 8.95 12.71 -14.37
CA ILE A 239 9.71 12.23 -13.21
C ILE A 239 10.53 10.98 -13.55
N SER A 240 10.78 10.75 -14.84
CA SER A 240 11.48 9.58 -15.37
C SER A 240 12.99 9.60 -15.12
N TYR A 241 13.55 10.75 -14.74
CA TYR A 241 14.96 10.93 -14.39
C TYR A 241 15.14 11.68 -13.07
N PRO A 242 16.24 11.45 -12.35
CA PRO A 242 16.63 12.30 -11.23
C PRO A 242 16.81 13.77 -11.67
N GLY A 243 16.65 14.69 -10.73
CA GLY A 243 16.80 16.14 -10.91
C GLY A 243 15.51 16.87 -11.28
N HIS A 244 14.36 16.19 -11.28
CA HIS A 244 13.09 16.84 -11.59
C HIS A 244 12.73 17.88 -10.53
N ARG A 245 12.12 18.99 -10.98
CA ARG A 245 11.76 20.14 -10.11
C ARG A 245 10.25 20.29 -9.98
N ALA A 246 9.56 19.16 -9.83
CA ALA A 246 8.12 19.17 -9.68
C ALA A 246 7.73 19.91 -8.38
N PRO A 247 6.86 20.93 -8.45
CA PRO A 247 6.48 21.68 -7.27
C PRO A 247 5.57 20.84 -6.38
N GLY A 248 5.61 21.10 -5.06
CA GLY A 248 4.54 20.68 -4.17
C GLY A 248 3.25 21.45 -4.48
N LYS A 249 2.10 20.78 -4.38
CA LYS A 249 0.79 21.40 -4.64
C LYS A 249 -0.24 20.94 -3.63
N ASN A 250 -1.20 21.80 -3.34
CA ASN A 250 -2.39 21.44 -2.59
C ASN A 250 -3.37 20.76 -3.54
N SER A 251 -3.50 19.45 -3.42
CA SER A 251 -4.40 18.68 -4.28
C SER A 251 -5.10 17.58 -3.51
N ARG A 252 -6.29 17.20 -3.95
CA ARG A 252 -7.02 16.04 -3.43
C ARG A 252 -6.30 14.72 -3.66
N GLY A 253 -5.35 14.69 -4.58
CA GLY A 253 -4.67 13.47 -4.97
C GLY A 253 -3.71 13.67 -6.13
N LEU A 254 -3.10 12.57 -6.56
CA LEU A 254 -2.34 12.52 -7.80
C LEU A 254 -2.51 11.17 -8.48
N ARG A 255 -2.20 11.13 -9.76
CA ARG A 255 -2.02 9.90 -10.52
C ARG A 255 -0.60 9.81 -11.06
N MET A 256 -0.02 8.62 -11.05
CA MET A 256 1.30 8.30 -11.59
C MET A 256 1.18 7.21 -12.64
N PHE A 257 1.98 7.31 -13.69
CA PHE A 257 1.91 6.37 -14.79
C PHE A 257 3.22 6.30 -15.58
N GLY A 258 3.37 5.17 -16.28
CA GLY A 258 4.44 4.90 -17.23
C GLY A 258 3.99 5.18 -18.66
N SER A 259 4.93 5.17 -19.60
CA SER A 259 4.67 5.25 -21.03
C SER A 259 4.56 3.88 -21.71
N GLU A 260 5.04 2.80 -21.08
CA GLU A 260 5.16 1.46 -21.70
C GLU A 260 4.03 0.49 -21.34
N ASN A 261 3.08 0.89 -20.51
CA ASN A 261 1.86 0.11 -20.26
C ASN A 261 0.68 0.96 -19.83
N ASP A 262 -0.45 0.29 -19.70
CA ASP A 262 -1.74 0.90 -19.36
C ASP A 262 -2.06 0.86 -17.87
N TRP A 263 -1.12 0.57 -16.97
CA TRP A 263 -1.40 0.73 -15.53
C TRP A 263 -1.16 2.17 -15.09
N GLU A 264 -1.93 2.60 -14.10
CA GLU A 264 -1.70 3.81 -13.34
C GLU A 264 -1.89 3.54 -11.84
N PHE A 265 -1.18 4.33 -11.04
CA PHE A 265 -1.36 4.42 -9.61
C PHE A 265 -2.05 5.73 -9.26
N THR A 266 -3.02 5.69 -8.37
CA THR A 266 -3.69 6.88 -7.83
C THR A 266 -3.55 6.94 -6.32
N LEU A 267 -3.31 8.14 -5.81
CA LEU A 267 -3.36 8.49 -4.41
C LEU A 267 -4.42 9.56 -4.22
N GLU A 268 -5.42 9.32 -3.39
CA GLU A 268 -6.41 10.30 -2.96
C GLU A 268 -6.34 10.53 -1.46
N ILE A 269 -6.37 11.78 -1.02
CA ILE A 269 -6.31 12.14 0.40
C ILE A 269 -7.59 12.87 0.78
N SER A 270 -8.23 12.36 1.82
CA SER A 270 -9.41 13.00 2.42
C SER A 270 -9.08 14.40 2.96
N SER A 271 -10.05 15.29 2.91
CA SER A 271 -9.98 16.55 3.65
C SER A 271 -9.99 16.27 5.15
N GLY A 272 -9.21 16.99 5.94
CA GLY A 272 -9.25 16.85 7.41
C GLY A 272 -7.90 16.53 8.01
N PHE A 273 -7.04 15.78 7.31
CA PHE A 273 -5.69 15.53 7.79
C PHE A 273 -4.84 16.80 7.90
N PHE A 274 -5.11 17.71 6.98
CA PHE A 274 -4.43 18.99 6.77
C PHE A 274 -5.43 20.17 6.69
N ASN A 275 -6.61 20.04 7.29
CA ASN A 275 -7.57 21.15 7.29
C ASN A 275 -7.25 22.10 8.46
N GLY A 276 -6.97 23.38 8.15
CA GLY A 276 -7.03 24.47 9.12
C GLY A 276 -5.71 24.95 9.72
N TYR A 277 -4.71 25.29 8.89
CA TYR A 277 -3.49 25.98 9.37
C TYR A 277 -3.24 27.30 8.65
N LYS A 278 -2.83 28.31 9.43
CA LYS A 278 -2.47 29.67 9.00
C LYS A 278 -1.19 29.72 8.15
N TYR A 279 -0.35 28.67 8.16
CA TYR A 279 1.00 28.66 7.55
C TYR A 279 1.30 27.46 6.63
N THR A 280 0.35 26.54 6.38
CA THR A 280 0.56 25.32 5.57
C THR A 280 -0.62 25.11 4.61
N ASN A 281 -0.76 26.00 3.63
CA ASN A 281 -2.04 26.31 2.97
C ASN A 281 -2.62 25.24 2.01
N GLY A 282 -2.69 23.95 2.39
CA GLY A 282 -3.61 22.96 1.81
C GLY A 282 -3.17 21.49 1.96
N ARG A 283 -3.79 20.59 1.17
CA ARG A 283 -3.49 19.15 1.09
C ARG A 283 -2.13 18.93 0.42
N GLY A 284 -1.06 19.33 1.12
CA GLY A 284 0.29 19.39 0.57
C GLY A 284 0.72 18.03 0.04
N LEU A 285 0.71 17.88 -1.28
CA LEU A 285 1.23 16.72 -1.98
C LEU A 285 2.52 17.14 -2.67
N TRP A 286 3.57 16.38 -2.42
CA TRP A 286 4.84 16.59 -3.07
C TRP A 286 5.40 15.30 -3.61
N VAL A 287 5.76 15.29 -4.89
CA VAL A 287 6.60 14.25 -5.48
C VAL A 287 8.04 14.73 -5.37
N TYR A 288 8.75 14.18 -4.38
CA TYR A 288 10.15 14.48 -4.12
C TYR A 288 11.07 13.59 -4.94
N ASP A 289 12.12 14.19 -5.46
CA ASP A 289 13.15 13.54 -6.26
C ASP A 289 14.15 12.81 -5.35
N GLY A 290 13.98 11.49 -5.20
CA GLY A 290 14.99 10.64 -4.57
C GLY A 290 16.02 10.15 -5.58
N GLU A 291 17.23 9.84 -5.10
CA GLU A 291 18.32 9.35 -5.96
C GLU A 291 17.92 8.10 -6.75
N ALA A 292 17.31 7.11 -6.08
CA ALA A 292 16.92 5.84 -6.69
C ALA A 292 15.44 5.75 -7.13
N TYR A 293 14.55 6.57 -6.57
CA TYR A 293 13.11 6.48 -6.79
C TYR A 293 12.38 7.79 -6.43
N ASN A 294 11.15 7.94 -6.88
CA ASN A 294 10.33 9.12 -6.58
C ASN A 294 9.57 8.90 -5.27
N LYS A 295 9.52 9.90 -4.38
CA LYS A 295 8.84 9.80 -3.07
C LYS A 295 7.60 10.67 -3.08
N VAL A 296 6.41 10.10 -2.93
CA VAL A 296 5.17 10.88 -2.84
C VAL A 296 4.83 11.13 -1.38
N TYR A 297 4.84 12.39 -0.96
CA TYR A 297 4.56 12.80 0.41
C TYR A 297 3.24 13.58 0.52
N PRO A 298 2.24 13.04 1.23
CA PRO A 298 1.25 13.83 1.94
C PRO A 298 1.95 14.58 3.08
N THR A 299 2.08 15.90 3.03
CA THR A 299 2.90 16.67 3.98
C THR A 299 2.06 17.63 4.82
N ARG A 300 2.31 17.65 6.14
CA ARG A 300 1.73 18.62 7.09
C ARG A 300 2.61 19.85 7.24
N VAL A 301 3.84 19.60 7.67
CA VAL A 301 4.81 20.62 8.05
C VAL A 301 6.02 20.46 7.14
N TYR A 302 6.50 21.57 6.59
CA TYR A 302 7.69 21.60 5.76
C TYR A 302 8.58 22.78 6.14
N SER A 303 9.89 22.57 6.07
CA SER A 303 10.91 23.59 6.36
C SER A 303 10.77 24.80 5.42
N PRO A 304 10.97 26.05 5.88
CA PRO A 304 11.48 26.46 7.20
C PRO A 304 10.39 26.69 8.26
N PHE A 305 9.16 26.24 8.02
CA PHE A 305 8.05 26.49 8.95
C PHE A 305 8.06 25.49 10.10
N THR A 306 7.51 25.93 11.24
CA THR A 306 7.28 25.08 12.40
C THR A 306 5.82 25.14 12.80
N GLU A 307 5.32 24.02 13.31
CA GLU A 307 3.99 23.89 13.89
C GLU A 307 4.13 23.57 15.37
N HIS A 308 3.27 24.10 16.22
CA HIS A 308 3.26 23.75 17.64
C HIS A 308 2.04 22.89 17.94
N VAL A 309 2.28 21.79 18.63
CA VAL A 309 1.27 20.87 19.11
C VAL A 309 1.22 20.91 20.63
N ARG A 310 0.08 20.52 21.18
CA ARG A 310 -0.15 20.38 22.62
C ARG A 310 -0.45 18.93 22.97
N ALA A 311 -0.22 18.58 24.23
CA ALA A 311 -0.70 17.33 24.77
C ALA A 311 -2.21 17.16 24.53
N GLY A 312 -2.59 16.00 23.98
CA GLY A 312 -3.97 15.66 23.61
C GLY A 312 -4.37 16.06 22.18
N ASP A 313 -3.58 16.86 21.47
CA ASP A 313 -3.83 17.12 20.06
C ASP A 313 -3.77 15.80 19.28
N THR A 314 -4.59 15.69 18.23
CA THR A 314 -4.59 14.51 17.35
C THR A 314 -4.44 14.91 15.88
N TRP A 315 -3.56 14.21 15.18
CA TRP A 315 -3.35 14.35 13.73
C TRP A 315 -3.86 13.09 13.03
N SER A 316 -4.63 13.23 11.94
CA SER A 316 -5.39 12.09 11.37
C SER A 316 -5.34 11.98 9.84
N LEU A 317 -4.65 11.00 9.27
CA LEU A 317 -4.65 10.77 7.81
C LEU A 317 -5.76 9.80 7.42
N SER A 318 -6.40 10.06 6.29
CA SER A 318 -7.07 9.00 5.53
C SER A 318 -6.74 9.18 4.04
N ALA A 319 -6.05 8.19 3.48
CA ALA A 319 -5.58 8.13 2.10
C ALA A 319 -6.04 6.83 1.43
N THR A 320 -6.39 6.92 0.15
CA THR A 320 -6.74 5.78 -0.70
C THR A 320 -5.72 5.64 -1.82
N TYR A 321 -5.20 4.43 -1.97
CA TYR A 321 -4.18 4.02 -2.92
C TYR A 321 -4.82 3.00 -3.86
N ARG A 322 -4.92 3.32 -5.15
CA ARG A 322 -5.46 2.39 -6.16
C ARG A 322 -4.49 2.16 -7.29
N LEU A 323 -4.48 0.94 -7.79
CA LEU A 323 -3.86 0.58 -9.05
C LEU A 323 -4.98 0.16 -10.00
N SER A 324 -4.97 0.71 -11.20
CA SER A 324 -5.99 0.44 -12.21
C SER A 324 -5.41 0.53 -13.60
N ARG A 325 -6.10 -0.07 -14.58
CA ARG A 325 -5.84 0.28 -15.97
C ARG A 325 -6.25 1.74 -16.21
N LYS A 326 -5.44 2.49 -16.96
CA LYS A 326 -5.78 3.82 -17.48
C LYS A 326 -7.10 3.70 -18.23
N ALA A 327 -8.03 4.60 -17.95
CA ALA A 327 -9.19 4.74 -18.81
C ALA A 327 -8.67 4.97 -20.23
N SER A 328 -9.12 4.17 -21.20
CA SER A 328 -8.83 4.43 -22.61
C SER A 328 -9.31 5.83 -22.91
N VAL A 329 -8.38 6.78 -23.02
CA VAL A 329 -8.68 8.11 -23.54
C VAL A 329 -9.07 7.85 -24.98
N GLU A 330 -10.34 8.06 -25.33
CA GLU A 330 -10.71 8.15 -26.75
C GLU A 330 -9.72 9.12 -27.38
N PRO A 331 -9.00 8.74 -28.45
CA PRO A 331 -8.06 9.64 -29.09
C PRO A 331 -8.83 10.92 -29.40
N ALA A 332 -8.41 12.02 -28.78
CA ALA A 332 -8.98 13.32 -29.05
C ALA A 332 -8.99 13.48 -30.56
N THR A 333 -10.17 13.64 -31.15
CA THR A 333 -10.32 13.95 -32.56
C THR A 333 -9.40 15.12 -32.85
N VAL A 334 -8.32 14.85 -33.60
CA VAL A 334 -7.47 15.88 -34.16
C VAL A 334 -8.40 16.68 -35.07
N GLY A 335 -8.80 17.87 -34.60
CA GLY A 335 -9.43 18.88 -35.44
C GLY A 335 -8.42 19.26 -36.51
N GLY A 336 -8.51 18.59 -37.65
CA GLY A 336 -7.83 19.02 -38.86
C GLY A 336 -8.57 20.23 -39.37
N ASP A 337 -8.03 21.42 -39.09
CA ASP A 337 -8.35 22.60 -39.87
C ASP A 337 -7.69 22.44 -41.24
N GLN A 338 -8.52 22.45 -42.29
CA GLN A 338 -8.13 22.67 -43.68
C GLN A 338 -7.95 24.16 -43.96
#